data_AF-A0A182W2W3-F1
#
_entry.id   AF-A0A182W2W3-F1
#
_cell.length_a   1.000
_cell.length_b   1.000
_cell.length_c   1.000
_cell.angle_alpha   90.00
_cell.angle_beta   90.00
_cell.angle_gamma   90.00
#
_symmetry.space_group_name_H-M   'P 1'
#
loop_
_entity.id
_entity.type
_entity.pdbx_description
1 polymer ?
#
loop_
_entity_poly.entity_id
_entity_poly.type
_entity_poly.pdbx_seq_one_letter_code
_entity_poly.pdbx_strand_id
1 'polypeptide(L)'
;MKIALIGARGQALQLYFEVTNYRQTPITYFFRVTDELAFLQSLNPGQATLSPGQSVTVTVAIIVKPTAEIGSRDKITFSTTGVDTVSQSAWVTVSDTAGLADTTRPSLWYTYSSRCEGRSTPATCTGAFWTLEVMARDYETGLMRISSSPAGLLYKTPFTAGTRDEVRASYTASCCQPRVTVTAYDVSRNVRSHNLDVTDIWLNDAGIAAVVLGILLFIALIILLVLLIRYCIRKRRQSKELPIYRGGESLGTRRTK
;
A
#
# COMPACT_ATOMS: atom_id res chain seq x y z
N MET A 1 9.75 20.46 -14.34
CA MET A 1 11.20 20.28 -14.08
C MET A 1 11.50 18.78 -14.17
N LYS A 2 12.49 18.38 -14.98
CA LYS A 2 12.77 16.98 -15.37
C LYS A 2 13.93 16.45 -14.52
N ILE A 3 13.63 15.74 -13.42
CA ILE A 3 14.66 14.94 -12.73
C ILE A 3 14.95 13.74 -13.65
N ALA A 4 16.22 13.48 -13.92
CA ALA A 4 16.68 12.33 -14.69
C ALA A 4 17.76 11.61 -13.86
N LEU A 5 17.47 10.38 -13.44
CA LEU A 5 18.43 9.52 -12.73
C LEU A 5 19.06 8.46 -13.65
N ILE A 6 18.92 8.64 -14.95
CA ILE A 6 19.54 7.78 -15.97
C ILE A 6 20.24 8.72 -16.95
N GLY A 7 21.51 8.44 -17.25
CA GLY A 7 22.28 9.23 -18.20
C GLY A 7 23.35 8.42 -18.93
N ALA A 8 23.57 8.79 -20.18
CA ALA A 8 24.63 8.25 -21.01
C ALA A 8 26.00 8.79 -20.58
N ARG A 9 27.07 8.09 -20.98
CA ARG A 9 28.46 8.55 -20.83
C ARG A 9 28.64 9.96 -21.40
N GLY A 10 29.27 10.84 -20.62
CA GLY A 10 29.50 12.25 -20.96
C GLY A 10 28.26 13.14 -20.85
N GLN A 11 27.09 12.60 -20.51
CA GLN A 11 25.87 13.38 -20.37
C GLN A 11 25.86 14.16 -19.05
N ALA A 12 25.50 15.44 -19.14
CA ALA A 12 25.21 16.27 -17.98
C ALA A 12 23.79 16.00 -17.47
N LEU A 13 23.65 15.80 -16.17
CA LEU A 13 22.36 15.61 -15.49
C LEU A 13 22.22 16.63 -14.35
N GLN A 14 20.97 16.92 -13.99
CA GLN A 14 20.63 17.77 -12.85
C GLN A 14 19.67 17.03 -11.92
N LEU A 15 20.05 16.98 -10.65
CA LEU A 15 19.22 16.50 -9.56
C LEU A 15 18.71 17.71 -8.77
N TYR A 16 17.47 17.62 -8.30
CA TYR A 16 16.83 18.68 -7.55
C TYR A 16 16.40 18.17 -6.19
N PHE A 17 16.88 18.82 -5.14
CA PHE A 17 16.53 18.53 -3.75
C PHE A 17 15.76 19.74 -3.20
N GLU A 18 14.52 19.52 -2.77
CA GLU A 18 13.76 20.55 -2.08
C GLU A 18 14.04 20.46 -0.58
N VAL A 19 14.39 21.60 0.02
CA VAL A 19 14.62 21.72 1.46
C VAL A 19 13.62 22.72 2.01
N THR A 20 12.82 22.28 2.98
CA THR A 20 11.80 23.10 3.64
C THR A 20 12.13 23.25 5.12
N ASN A 21 12.08 24.48 5.63
CA ASN A 21 12.22 24.73 7.06
C ASN A 21 10.86 24.60 7.76
N TYR A 22 10.62 23.47 8.43
CA TYR A 22 9.40 23.27 9.23
C TYR A 22 9.49 23.82 10.66
N ARG A 23 10.60 24.47 11.03
CA ARG A 23 10.74 25.09 12.35
C ARG A 23 10.03 26.43 12.43
N GLN A 24 9.83 26.90 13.66
CA GLN A 24 9.22 28.20 13.96
C GLN A 24 10.21 29.38 13.90
N THR A 25 11.48 29.12 13.61
CA THR A 25 12.53 30.14 13.52
C THR A 25 13.32 30.03 12.21
N PRO A 26 13.89 31.15 11.70
CA PRO A 26 14.79 31.11 10.55
C PRO A 26 16.06 30.30 10.83
N ILE A 27 16.48 29.49 9.86
CA ILE A 27 17.70 28.66 9.96
C ILE A 27 18.54 28.79 8.69
N THR A 28 19.85 28.88 8.88
CA THR A 28 20.83 28.75 7.80
C THR A 28 21.25 27.29 7.64
N TYR A 29 20.94 26.71 6.49
CA TYR A 29 21.37 25.37 6.10
C TYR A 29 22.60 25.43 5.21
N PHE A 30 23.56 24.55 5.47
CA PHE A 30 24.72 24.33 4.60
C PHE A 30 24.56 23.00 3.88
N PHE A 31 24.56 23.05 2.54
CA PHE A 31 24.29 21.88 1.71
C PHE A 31 25.59 21.16 1.35
N ARG A 32 25.56 19.83 1.37
CA ARG A 32 26.70 18.96 1.04
C ARG A 32 26.23 17.83 0.15
N VAL A 33 27.13 17.34 -0.69
CA VAL A 33 26.91 16.19 -1.56
C VAL A 33 28.09 15.24 -1.44
N THR A 34 27.78 13.98 -1.21
CA THR A 34 28.70 12.86 -1.36
C THR A 34 28.32 12.07 -2.61
N ASP A 35 29.32 11.67 -3.38
CA ASP A 35 29.18 11.00 -4.67
C ASP A 35 30.20 9.87 -4.73
N GLU A 36 29.75 8.64 -5.02
CA GLU A 36 30.58 7.44 -4.94
C GLU A 36 31.44 7.23 -6.19
N LEU A 37 30.96 7.61 -7.38
CA LEU A 37 31.68 7.49 -8.64
C LEU A 37 32.33 8.81 -9.10
N ALA A 38 32.22 9.86 -8.30
CA ALA A 38 32.69 11.22 -8.52
C ALA A 38 32.22 11.81 -9.86
N PHE A 39 30.90 11.79 -10.11
CA PHE A 39 30.23 12.46 -11.23
C PHE A 39 29.91 13.93 -10.93
N LEU A 40 29.95 14.34 -9.67
CA LEU A 40 29.62 15.67 -9.17
C LEU A 40 30.44 16.76 -9.86
N GLN A 41 29.75 17.76 -10.39
CA GLN A 41 30.35 18.96 -10.96
C GLN A 41 30.12 20.17 -10.07
N SER A 42 28.87 20.40 -9.66
CA SER A 42 28.54 21.57 -8.85
C SER A 42 27.27 21.38 -8.02
N LEU A 43 27.15 22.24 -7.01
CA LEU A 43 26.03 22.34 -6.08
C LEU A 43 25.63 23.81 -5.98
N ASN A 44 24.36 24.13 -6.24
CA ASN A 44 23.89 25.51 -6.19
C ASN A 44 22.43 25.60 -5.66
N PRO A 45 22.14 26.43 -4.64
CA PRO A 45 23.11 27.14 -3.81
C PRO A 45 23.88 26.17 -2.89
N GLY A 46 25.04 26.59 -2.38
CA GLY A 46 25.80 25.83 -1.36
C GLY A 46 25.26 26.02 0.07
N GLN A 47 24.47 27.06 0.30
CA GLN A 47 23.81 27.35 1.57
C GLN A 47 22.58 28.24 1.34
N ALA A 48 21.63 28.22 2.26
CA ALA A 48 20.48 29.14 2.25
C ALA A 48 19.96 29.38 3.66
N THR A 49 19.50 30.62 3.93
CA THR A 49 18.73 30.94 5.13
C THR A 49 17.25 30.88 4.80
N LEU A 50 16.52 30.01 5.49
CA LEU A 50 15.10 29.75 5.24
C LEU A 50 14.27 30.19 6.44
N SER A 51 13.24 31.00 6.17
CA SER A 51 12.21 31.36 7.15
C SER A 51 11.28 30.18 7.44
N PRO A 52 10.49 30.22 8.53
CA PRO A 52 9.47 29.21 8.82
C PRO A 52 8.55 28.95 7.61
N GLY A 53 8.40 27.69 7.23
CA GLY A 53 7.58 27.26 6.09
C GLY A 53 8.19 27.54 4.70
N GLN A 54 9.37 28.17 4.61
CA GLN A 54 10.02 28.46 3.35
C GLN A 54 10.73 27.22 2.79
N SER A 55 10.56 26.99 1.48
CA SER A 55 11.32 26.00 0.71
C SER A 55 12.40 26.65 -0.17
N VAL A 56 13.49 25.91 -0.42
CA VAL A 56 14.46 26.20 -1.49
C VAL A 56 14.75 24.93 -2.28
N THR A 57 14.91 25.07 -3.59
CA THR A 57 15.38 23.99 -4.46
C THR A 57 16.87 24.10 -4.65
N VAL A 58 17.60 23.07 -4.25
CA VAL A 58 19.04 22.93 -4.45
C VAL A 58 19.30 22.06 -5.67
N THR A 59 20.08 22.58 -6.61
CA THR A 59 20.45 21.89 -7.84
C THR A 59 21.82 21.27 -7.70
N VAL A 60 21.90 19.97 -7.92
CA VAL A 60 23.16 19.20 -8.00
C VAL A 60 23.38 18.85 -9.46
N ALA A 61 24.42 19.43 -10.06
CA ALA A 61 24.79 19.12 -11.43
C ALA A 61 25.92 18.09 -11.44
N ILE A 62 25.74 17.07 -12.27
CA ILE A 62 26.69 15.97 -12.44
C ILE A 62 26.97 15.74 -13.92
N ILE A 63 28.10 15.14 -14.23
CA ILE A 63 28.41 14.61 -15.56
C ILE A 63 28.83 13.16 -15.41
N VAL A 64 28.09 12.27 -16.07
CA VAL A 64 28.45 10.85 -16.11
C VAL A 64 29.80 10.72 -16.81
N LYS A 65 30.78 10.09 -16.16
CA LYS A 65 32.14 9.97 -16.74
C LYS A 65 32.09 9.25 -18.09
N PRO A 66 32.85 9.70 -19.12
CA PRO A 66 32.94 9.02 -20.40
C PRO A 66 33.40 7.56 -20.30
N THR A 67 34.16 7.23 -19.25
CA THR A 67 34.70 5.89 -18.96
C THR A 67 33.82 5.06 -18.04
N ALA A 68 32.66 5.56 -17.60
CA ALA A 68 31.80 4.84 -16.67
C ALA A 68 31.26 3.54 -17.30
N GLU A 69 31.20 2.48 -16.51
CA GLU A 69 30.66 1.20 -16.96
C GLU A 69 29.14 1.31 -17.17
N ILE A 70 28.62 0.77 -18.28
CA ILE A 70 27.18 0.77 -18.55
C ILE A 70 26.50 -0.17 -17.54
N GLY A 71 25.39 0.27 -16.96
CA GLY A 71 24.67 -0.45 -15.91
C GLY A 71 25.21 -0.20 -14.51
N SER A 72 26.38 0.45 -14.36
CA SER A 72 26.85 0.91 -13.05
C SER A 72 25.92 1.98 -12.47
N ARG A 73 25.90 2.07 -11.15
CA ARG A 73 25.01 2.96 -10.41
C ARG A 73 25.84 3.79 -9.45
N ASP A 74 25.72 5.10 -9.56
CA ASP A 74 26.35 6.06 -8.66
C ASP A 74 25.36 6.48 -7.58
N LYS A 75 25.77 6.41 -6.31
CA LYS A 75 24.94 6.88 -5.20
C LYS A 75 25.30 8.31 -4.86
N ILE A 76 24.39 9.22 -5.18
CA ILE A 76 24.52 10.62 -4.81
C ILE A 76 23.73 10.84 -3.53
N THR A 77 24.41 11.30 -2.49
CA THR A 77 23.82 11.60 -1.19
C THR A 77 23.89 13.10 -0.93
N PHE A 78 22.73 13.75 -0.98
CA PHE A 78 22.57 15.14 -0.56
C PHE A 78 22.35 15.18 0.95
N SER A 79 22.94 16.16 1.62
CA SER A 79 22.71 16.38 3.05
C SER A 79 22.73 17.85 3.44
N THR A 80 22.03 18.18 4.52
CA THR A 80 22.16 19.44 5.24
C THR A 80 23.15 19.26 6.40
N THR A 81 23.85 20.34 6.73
CA THR A 81 24.71 20.44 7.91
C THR A 81 24.39 21.75 8.65
N GLY A 82 24.62 21.79 9.96
CA GLY A 82 24.27 22.91 10.84
C GLY A 82 23.46 22.44 12.04
N VAL A 83 22.27 23.04 12.23
CA VAL A 83 21.36 22.69 13.34
C VAL A 83 20.74 21.31 13.14
N ASP A 84 20.39 20.97 11.90
CA ASP A 84 19.79 19.68 11.52
C ASP A 84 20.62 19.01 10.43
N THR A 85 20.91 17.72 10.65
CA THR A 85 21.56 16.86 9.67
C THR A 85 20.52 15.92 9.08
N VAL A 86 20.02 16.26 7.90
CA VAL A 86 19.09 15.43 7.14
C VAL A 86 19.77 15.05 5.83
N SER A 87 19.61 13.80 5.40
CA SER A 87 20.20 13.32 4.14
C SER A 87 19.16 12.62 3.28
N GLN A 88 19.28 12.82 1.97
CA GLN A 88 18.47 12.16 0.96
C GLN A 88 19.39 11.68 -0.16
N SER A 89 19.24 10.42 -0.55
CA SER A 89 20.07 9.82 -1.61
C SER A 89 19.27 9.56 -2.88
N ALA A 90 19.97 9.51 -4.01
CA ALA A 90 19.46 9.05 -5.30
C ALA A 90 20.52 8.19 -6.01
N TRP A 91 20.07 7.13 -6.69
CA TRP A 91 20.89 6.32 -7.58
C TRP A 91 20.84 6.89 -8.99
N VAL A 92 21.99 7.26 -9.54
CA VAL A 92 22.14 7.61 -10.96
C VAL A 92 22.68 6.40 -11.71
N THR A 93 21.89 5.87 -12.63
CA THR A 93 22.27 4.70 -13.42
C THR A 93 22.89 5.13 -14.74
N VAL A 94 24.07 4.59 -15.04
CA VAL A 94 24.77 4.82 -16.31
C VAL A 94 24.12 3.97 -17.39
N SER A 95 23.64 4.62 -18.45
CA SER A 95 23.11 3.95 -19.63
C SER A 95 24.05 4.12 -20.82
N ASP A 96 23.73 3.43 -21.91
CA ASP A 96 24.20 3.84 -23.23
C ASP A 96 23.38 5.03 -23.74
N THR A 97 23.65 5.48 -24.98
CA THR A 97 22.88 6.54 -25.66
C THR A 97 21.45 6.14 -26.01
N ALA A 98 21.14 4.84 -26.08
CA ALA A 98 19.77 4.35 -26.29
C ALA A 98 18.93 4.47 -25.01
N GLY A 99 19.58 4.58 -23.86
CA GLY A 99 18.94 4.69 -22.55
C GLY A 99 18.55 3.33 -21.98
N LEU A 100 17.90 3.32 -20.83
CA LEU A 100 17.23 2.13 -20.31
C LEU A 100 15.77 2.19 -20.73
N ALA A 101 15.36 1.29 -21.62
CA ALA A 101 13.97 1.14 -22.00
C ALA A 101 13.22 0.41 -20.87
N ASP A 102 12.38 1.15 -20.16
CA ASP A 102 11.47 0.62 -19.15
C ASP A 102 10.11 1.28 -19.37
N THR A 103 9.12 0.43 -19.68
CA THR A 103 7.72 0.83 -19.87
C THR A 103 6.81 0.21 -18.81
N THR A 104 7.40 -0.50 -17.84
CA THR A 104 6.69 -1.22 -16.81
C THR A 104 6.30 -0.24 -15.72
N ARG A 105 5.02 -0.25 -15.34
CA ARG A 105 4.52 0.62 -14.26
C ARG A 105 4.99 0.08 -12.90
N PRO A 106 5.32 0.97 -11.95
CA PRO A 106 5.70 0.54 -10.60
C PRO A 106 4.55 -0.23 -9.96
N SER A 107 4.91 -1.23 -9.18
CA SER A 107 3.94 -1.93 -8.33
C SER A 107 3.58 -1.04 -7.15
N LEU A 108 2.29 -0.94 -6.85
CA LEU A 108 1.74 -0.10 -5.79
C LEU A 108 0.66 -0.88 -5.05
N TRP A 109 0.89 -1.07 -3.76
CA TRP A 109 0.00 -1.76 -2.83
C TRP A 109 -0.36 -0.84 -1.68
N TYR A 110 -1.46 -1.15 -1.02
CA TYR A 110 -1.90 -0.40 0.14
C TYR A 110 -2.66 -1.30 1.11
N THR A 111 -2.74 -0.86 2.36
CA THR A 111 -3.53 -1.51 3.41
C THR A 111 -4.09 -0.44 4.32
N TYR A 112 -5.40 -0.49 4.58
CA TYR A 112 -6.01 0.38 5.57
C TYR A 112 -5.64 -0.12 6.97
N SER A 113 -4.89 0.69 7.72
CA SER A 113 -4.60 0.42 9.14
C SER A 113 -5.80 0.76 10.02
N SER A 114 -6.55 1.79 9.64
CA SER A 114 -7.80 2.18 10.27
C SER A 114 -8.74 2.80 9.26
N ARG A 115 -10.05 2.69 9.52
CA ARG A 115 -11.12 3.21 8.64
C ARG A 115 -12.10 4.10 9.42
N CYS A 116 -12.93 4.82 8.69
CA CYS A 116 -13.97 5.71 9.25
C CYS A 116 -15.31 4.99 9.49
N GLU A 117 -15.27 3.76 10.00
CA GLU A 117 -16.47 2.95 10.23
C GLU A 117 -17.46 3.67 11.17
N GLY A 118 -18.69 3.87 10.70
CA GLY A 118 -19.73 4.61 11.42
C GLY A 118 -19.47 6.13 11.57
N ARG A 119 -18.42 6.66 10.93
CA ARG A 119 -17.96 8.06 11.06
C ARG A 119 -18.05 8.83 9.75
N SER A 120 -19.13 8.62 9.00
CA SER A 120 -19.35 9.17 7.66
C SER A 120 -20.20 10.46 7.63
N THR A 121 -20.74 10.91 8.75
CA THR A 121 -21.55 12.14 8.81
C THR A 121 -20.72 13.32 9.34
N PRO A 122 -21.10 14.58 9.02
CA PRO A 122 -20.40 15.76 9.54
C PRO A 122 -20.30 15.80 11.08
N ALA A 123 -21.31 15.26 11.78
CA ALA A 123 -21.34 15.20 13.23
C ALA A 123 -20.38 14.14 13.81
N THR A 124 -20.14 13.04 13.10
CA THR A 124 -19.35 11.90 13.61
C THR A 124 -17.93 11.81 13.04
N CYS A 125 -17.63 12.54 11.96
CA CYS A 125 -16.29 12.56 11.36
C CYS A 125 -15.32 13.51 12.09
N THR A 126 -15.85 14.51 12.80
CA THR A 126 -15.04 15.52 13.48
C THR A 126 -14.20 14.88 14.61
N GLY A 127 -12.89 15.12 14.60
CA GLY A 127 -11.95 14.52 15.55
C GLY A 127 -11.62 13.04 15.29
N ALA A 128 -12.17 12.44 14.24
CA ALA A 128 -11.87 11.08 13.82
C ALA A 128 -10.87 11.08 12.66
N PHE A 129 -9.98 10.08 12.66
CA PHE A 129 -8.92 9.94 11.67
C PHE A 129 -8.86 8.51 11.14
N TRP A 130 -8.37 8.38 9.92
CA TRP A 130 -8.06 7.11 9.29
C TRP A 130 -6.63 7.09 8.80
N THR A 131 -6.08 5.89 8.70
CA THR A 131 -4.67 5.67 8.39
C THR A 131 -4.52 4.60 7.32
N LEU A 132 -3.61 4.86 6.39
CA LEU A 132 -3.29 4.02 5.25
C LEU A 132 -1.79 3.74 5.24
N GLU A 133 -1.43 2.48 5.06
CA GLU A 133 -0.08 2.08 4.67
C GLU A 133 -0.01 1.89 3.17
N VAL A 134 1.07 2.40 2.59
CA VAL A 134 1.36 2.32 1.16
C VAL A 134 2.72 1.68 0.99
N MET A 135 2.79 0.74 0.07
CA MET A 135 4.03 0.09 -0.35
C MET A 135 4.17 0.24 -1.85
N ALA A 136 5.35 0.63 -2.32
CA ALA A 136 5.63 0.70 -3.76
C ALA A 136 6.99 0.12 -4.08
N ARG A 137 7.11 -0.46 -5.27
CA ARG A 137 8.36 -1.06 -5.75
C ARG A 137 8.41 -1.02 -7.26
N ASP A 138 9.59 -0.76 -7.79
CA ASP A 138 9.90 -0.95 -9.20
C ASP A 138 11.20 -1.75 -9.32
N TYR A 139 11.19 -2.85 -10.08
CA TYR A 139 12.35 -3.74 -10.20
C TYR A 139 13.25 -3.39 -11.38
N GLU A 140 12.74 -2.66 -12.37
CA GLU A 140 13.47 -2.36 -13.62
C GLU A 140 14.41 -1.18 -13.41
N THR A 141 13.88 0.04 -13.37
CA THR A 141 14.69 1.27 -13.19
C THR A 141 14.68 1.80 -11.77
N GLY A 142 13.78 1.29 -10.93
CA GLY A 142 13.69 1.62 -9.52
C GLY A 142 12.69 2.74 -9.23
N LEU A 143 12.25 2.79 -7.98
CA LEU A 143 11.23 3.73 -7.54
C LEU A 143 11.83 5.12 -7.30
N MET A 144 11.30 6.14 -7.96
CA MET A 144 11.70 7.53 -7.78
C MET A 144 11.04 8.14 -6.53
N ARG A 145 9.71 8.08 -6.44
CA ARG A 145 8.95 8.69 -5.34
C ARG A 145 7.52 8.14 -5.23
N ILE A 146 6.93 8.33 -4.07
CA ILE A 146 5.50 8.19 -3.82
C ILE A 146 4.93 9.56 -3.45
N SER A 147 3.75 9.91 -3.97
CA SER A 147 3.04 11.13 -3.59
C SER A 147 1.57 10.86 -3.31
N SER A 148 0.94 11.78 -2.59
CA SER A 148 -0.48 11.74 -2.25
C SER A 148 -1.15 13.05 -2.65
N SER A 149 -2.44 12.96 -2.98
CA SER A 149 -3.35 14.08 -3.13
C SER A 149 -4.62 13.79 -2.31
N PRO A 150 -4.89 14.52 -1.22
CA PRO A 150 -4.11 15.62 -0.64
C PRO A 150 -2.70 15.20 -0.19
N ALA A 151 -1.78 16.16 -0.10
CA ALA A 151 -0.41 15.89 0.34
C ALA A 151 -0.37 15.56 1.84
N GLY A 152 0.22 14.43 2.20
CA GLY A 152 0.39 14.03 3.60
C GLY A 152 1.07 12.68 3.82
N LEU A 153 1.73 12.12 2.81
CA LEU A 153 2.48 10.88 2.95
C LEU A 153 3.74 11.11 3.76
N LEU A 154 3.99 10.22 4.71
CA LEU A 154 5.19 10.17 5.52
C LEU A 154 5.90 8.85 5.26
N TYR A 155 7.14 8.90 4.75
CA TYR A 155 7.94 7.69 4.57
C TYR A 155 8.28 7.07 5.92
N LYS A 156 8.09 5.75 6.07
CA LYS A 156 8.41 5.05 7.33
C LYS A 156 9.91 5.03 7.61
N THR A 157 10.70 4.97 6.54
CA THR A 157 12.16 5.06 6.57
C THR A 157 12.63 5.92 5.40
N PRO A 158 13.73 6.68 5.54
CA PRO A 158 14.39 7.29 4.41
C PRO A 158 14.76 6.22 3.38
N PHE A 159 14.56 6.50 2.10
CA PHE A 159 14.92 5.60 1.01
C PHE A 159 15.76 6.33 -0.03
N THR A 160 16.52 5.59 -0.83
CA THR A 160 17.29 6.15 -1.95
C THR A 160 16.42 6.19 -3.20
N ALA A 161 16.24 7.34 -3.83
CA ALA A 161 15.50 7.44 -5.08
C ALA A 161 16.16 6.59 -6.18
N GLY A 162 15.35 5.89 -6.97
CA GLY A 162 15.80 4.84 -7.88
C GLY A 162 16.06 3.49 -7.20
N THR A 163 15.77 3.30 -5.91
CA THR A 163 15.91 1.97 -5.29
C THR A 163 14.99 0.94 -5.96
N ARG A 164 15.48 -0.30 -6.07
CA ARG A 164 14.68 -1.45 -6.52
C ARG A 164 14.03 -2.20 -5.35
N ASP A 165 14.28 -1.74 -4.14
CA ASP A 165 13.67 -2.29 -2.93
C ASP A 165 12.28 -1.71 -2.71
N GLU A 166 11.50 -2.39 -1.87
CA GLU A 166 10.19 -1.89 -1.48
C GLU A 166 10.31 -0.65 -0.59
N VAL A 167 9.56 0.39 -0.92
CA VAL A 167 9.48 1.62 -0.14
C VAL A 167 8.12 1.71 0.53
N ARG A 168 8.12 2.06 1.82
CA ARG A 168 6.92 2.13 2.65
C ARG A 168 6.64 3.54 3.13
N ALA A 169 5.38 3.95 3.06
CA ALA A 169 4.90 5.22 3.58
C ALA A 169 3.55 5.04 4.28
N SER A 170 3.22 5.97 5.18
CA SER A 170 1.92 6.07 5.82
C SER A 170 1.25 7.38 5.45
N TYR A 171 -0.07 7.37 5.36
CA TYR A 171 -0.91 8.54 5.18
C TYR A 171 -1.95 8.56 6.29
N THR A 172 -2.22 9.72 6.87
CA THR A 172 -3.27 9.91 7.88
C THR A 172 -4.07 11.16 7.53
N ALA A 173 -5.39 11.04 7.57
CA ALA A 173 -6.28 12.16 7.32
C ALA A 173 -7.54 12.07 8.20
N SER A 174 -8.26 13.19 8.28
CA SER A 174 -9.55 13.25 8.96
C SER A 174 -10.58 12.40 8.22
N CYS A 175 -11.50 11.78 8.96
CA CYS A 175 -12.65 11.10 8.38
C CYS A 175 -13.60 12.03 7.61
N CYS A 176 -13.51 13.35 7.82
CA CYS A 176 -14.23 14.33 7.00
C CYS A 176 -13.59 14.50 5.60
N GLN A 177 -12.40 13.93 5.39
CA GLN A 177 -11.70 13.83 4.10
C GLN A 177 -11.40 12.36 3.81
N PRO A 178 -12.41 11.58 3.38
CA PRO A 178 -12.28 10.12 3.29
C PRO A 178 -11.48 9.62 2.07
N ARG A 179 -11.05 10.53 1.19
CA ARG A 179 -10.46 10.20 -0.11
C ARG A 179 -9.00 10.61 -0.19
N VAL A 180 -8.19 9.75 -0.80
CA VAL A 180 -6.83 10.06 -1.19
C VAL A 180 -6.51 9.41 -2.53
N THR A 181 -5.78 10.11 -3.38
CA THR A 181 -5.09 9.51 -4.52
C THR A 181 -3.63 9.31 -4.16
N VAL A 182 -3.16 8.08 -4.23
CA VAL A 182 -1.75 7.75 -4.02
C VAL A 182 -1.13 7.40 -5.37
N THR A 183 0.05 7.97 -5.65
CA THR A 183 0.75 7.79 -6.92
C THR A 183 2.20 7.44 -6.70
N ALA A 184 2.66 6.36 -7.33
CA ALA A 184 4.06 5.97 -7.42
C ALA A 184 4.63 6.33 -8.79
N TYR A 185 5.88 6.80 -8.78
CA TYR A 185 6.66 7.14 -9.97
C TYR A 185 7.96 6.35 -9.93
N ASP A 186 8.32 5.71 -11.04
CA ASP A 186 9.68 5.18 -11.23
C ASP A 186 10.60 6.25 -11.85
N VAL A 187 11.84 5.85 -12.13
CA VAL A 187 12.86 6.71 -12.74
C VAL A 187 12.60 6.95 -14.23
N SER A 188 12.06 5.97 -14.94
CA SER A 188 11.68 6.03 -16.36
C SER A 188 10.38 6.77 -16.64
N ARG A 189 9.72 7.27 -15.60
CA ARG A 189 8.47 8.04 -15.60
C ARG A 189 7.23 7.21 -15.85
N ASN A 190 7.26 5.90 -15.66
CA ASN A 190 6.02 5.17 -15.58
C ASN A 190 5.36 5.44 -14.23
N VAL A 191 4.03 5.42 -14.23
CA VAL A 191 3.22 5.90 -13.13
C VAL A 191 2.14 4.87 -12.81
N ARG A 192 1.92 4.65 -11.52
CA ARG A 192 0.78 3.90 -11.01
C ARG A 192 0.07 4.72 -9.95
N SER A 193 -1.26 4.85 -10.08
CA SER A 193 -2.10 5.53 -9.11
C SER A 193 -3.21 4.62 -8.60
N HIS A 194 -3.58 4.80 -7.34
CA HIS A 194 -4.81 4.28 -6.75
C HIS A 194 -5.64 5.43 -6.20
N ASN A 195 -6.93 5.44 -6.51
CA ASN A 195 -7.91 6.33 -5.91
C ASN A 195 -8.60 5.55 -4.79
N LEU A 196 -8.42 6.01 -3.56
CA LEU A 196 -8.83 5.30 -2.37
C LEU A 196 -9.92 6.11 -1.67
N ASP A 197 -11.00 5.43 -1.29
CA ASP A 197 -12.06 5.96 -0.44
C ASP A 197 -12.18 5.04 0.77
N VAL A 198 -11.96 5.59 1.96
CA VAL A 198 -11.99 4.81 3.20
C VAL A 198 -13.43 4.40 3.58
N THR A 199 -14.44 5.09 3.04
CA THR A 199 -15.87 4.77 3.24
C THR A 199 -16.32 3.59 2.41
N ASP A 200 -15.56 3.21 1.37
CA ASP A 200 -15.83 2.01 0.58
C ASP A 200 -15.40 0.77 1.38
N ILE A 201 -16.35 0.28 2.19
CA ILE A 201 -16.25 -0.99 2.91
C ILE A 201 -16.59 -2.11 1.92
N TRP A 202 -15.65 -2.44 1.05
CA TRP A 202 -15.68 -3.72 0.33
C TRP A 202 -15.07 -4.80 1.21
N LEU A 203 -15.69 -5.98 1.22
CA LEU A 203 -15.10 -7.16 1.84
C LEU A 203 -13.75 -7.41 1.16
N ASN A 204 -12.69 -7.53 1.97
CA ASN A 204 -11.41 -8.04 1.47
C ASN A 204 -11.58 -9.51 1.03
N ASP A 205 -10.60 -10.06 0.32
CA ASP A 205 -10.66 -11.45 -0.17
C ASP A 205 -11.00 -12.45 0.94
N ALA A 206 -10.48 -12.23 2.16
CA ALA A 206 -10.78 -13.02 3.34
C ALA A 206 -12.26 -12.90 3.78
N GLY A 207 -12.84 -11.71 3.74
CA GLY A 207 -14.25 -11.46 4.01
C GLY A 207 -15.16 -12.11 2.98
N ILE A 208 -14.80 -12.04 1.69
CA ILE A 208 -15.51 -12.75 0.63
C ILE A 208 -15.46 -14.25 0.88
N ALA A 209 -14.27 -14.80 1.18
CA ALA A 209 -14.11 -16.23 1.47
C ALA A 209 -14.95 -16.68 2.68
N ALA A 210 -15.01 -15.88 3.74
CA ALA A 210 -15.82 -16.18 4.93
C ALA A 210 -17.32 -16.21 4.61
N VAL A 211 -17.82 -15.24 3.84
CA VAL A 211 -19.23 -15.21 3.40
C VAL A 211 -19.54 -16.44 2.53
N VAL A 212 -18.67 -16.75 1.56
CA VAL A 212 -18.84 -17.93 0.69
C VAL A 212 -18.84 -19.23 1.49
N LEU A 213 -17.89 -19.39 2.43
CA LEU A 213 -17.83 -20.57 3.30
C LEU A 213 -19.09 -20.70 4.16
N GLY A 214 -19.58 -19.59 4.72
CA GLY A 214 -20.82 -19.55 5.49
C GLY A 214 -22.03 -20.03 4.68
N ILE A 215 -22.16 -19.57 3.44
CA ILE A 215 -23.23 -20.00 2.53
C ILE A 215 -23.11 -21.50 2.22
N LEU A 216 -21.90 -21.99 1.93
CA LEU A 216 -21.67 -23.41 1.64
C LEU A 216 -22.04 -24.31 2.83
N LEU A 217 -21.65 -23.92 4.05
CA LEU A 217 -22.01 -24.64 5.28
C LEU A 217 -23.51 -24.62 5.55
N PHE A 218 -24.18 -23.50 5.29
CA PHE A 218 -25.63 -23.39 5.44
C PHE A 218 -26.38 -24.33 4.47
N ILE A 219 -25.94 -24.40 3.22
CA ILE A 219 -26.50 -25.34 2.23
C ILE A 219 -26.30 -26.79 2.67
N ALA A 220 -25.10 -27.14 3.14
CA ALA A 220 -24.80 -28.49 3.64
C ALA A 220 -25.70 -28.86 4.83
N LEU A 221 -25.94 -27.92 5.75
CA LEU A 221 -26.82 -28.12 6.90
C LEU A 221 -28.27 -28.38 6.47
N ILE A 222 -28.79 -27.63 5.49
CA ILE A 222 -30.13 -27.87 4.92
C ILE A 222 -30.24 -29.27 4.32
N ILE A 223 -29.25 -29.71 3.53
CA ILE A 223 -29.23 -31.05 2.93
C ILE A 223 -29.28 -32.13 4.02
N LEU A 224 -28.45 -31.98 5.05
CA LEU A 224 -28.40 -32.94 6.16
C LEU A 224 -29.73 -33.00 6.94
N LEU A 225 -30.39 -31.86 7.14
CA LEU A 225 -31.72 -31.79 7.75
C LEU A 225 -32.77 -32.54 6.92
N VAL A 226 -32.78 -32.35 5.60
CA VAL A 226 -33.68 -33.06 4.68
C VAL A 226 -33.42 -34.56 4.73
N LEU A 227 -32.15 -34.99 4.74
CA LEU A 227 -31.78 -36.40 4.84
C LEU A 227 -32.22 -37.01 6.18
N LEU A 228 -32.03 -36.30 7.30
CA LEU A 228 -32.49 -36.72 8.63
C LEU A 228 -34.01 -36.83 8.69
N ILE A 229 -34.75 -35.86 8.15
CA ILE A 229 -36.22 -35.93 8.07
C ILE A 229 -36.65 -37.15 7.25
N ARG A 230 -36.05 -37.37 6.07
CA ARG A 230 -36.35 -38.56 5.24
C ARG A 230 -36.02 -39.86 5.97
N TYR A 231 -34.89 -39.91 6.68
CA TYR A 231 -34.50 -41.06 7.49
C TYR A 231 -35.50 -41.33 8.62
N CYS A 232 -35.88 -40.30 9.37
CA CYS A 232 -36.90 -40.39 10.43
C CYS A 232 -38.26 -40.84 9.91
N ILE A 233 -38.70 -40.34 8.75
CA ILE A 233 -39.94 -40.78 8.10
C ILE A 233 -39.84 -42.25 7.67
N ARG A 234 -38.72 -42.65 7.05
CA ARG A 234 -38.50 -44.04 6.61
C ARG A 234 -38.49 -45.01 7.80
N LYS A 235 -37.80 -44.66 8.89
CA LYS A 235 -37.77 -45.45 10.13
C LYS A 235 -39.15 -45.53 10.80
N ARG A 236 -39.90 -44.42 10.88
CA ARG A 236 -41.28 -44.43 11.40
C ARG A 236 -42.24 -45.30 10.59
N ARG A 237 -42.07 -45.38 9.26
CA ARG A 237 -42.87 -46.30 8.42
C ARG A 237 -42.59 -47.77 8.74
N GLN A 238 -41.34 -48.12 9.05
CA GLN A 238 -40.96 -49.49 9.44
C GLN A 238 -41.47 -49.88 10.84
N SER A 239 -41.63 -48.92 11.76
CA SER A 239 -42.10 -49.18 13.13
C SER A 239 -43.63 -49.27 13.29
N LYS A 240 -44.42 -49.06 12.23
CA LYS A 240 -45.89 -49.15 12.27
C LYS A 240 -46.46 -50.56 12.00
N GLU A 241 -45.60 -51.56 11.83
CA GLU A 241 -46.02 -52.96 11.90
C GLU A 241 -45.96 -53.45 13.36
N LEU A 242 -47.02 -53.21 14.13
CA LEU A 242 -47.24 -53.89 15.40
C LEU A 242 -48.32 -54.97 15.18
N PRO A 243 -48.07 -56.25 15.49
CA PRO A 243 -49.08 -57.29 15.38
C PRO A 243 -50.16 -57.08 16.45
N ILE A 244 -51.43 -57.22 16.04
CA ILE A 244 -52.59 -57.23 16.95
C ILE A 244 -52.48 -58.47 17.84
N TYR A 245 -52.14 -58.29 19.12
CA TYR A 245 -52.23 -59.34 20.13
C TYR A 245 -53.72 -59.59 20.44
N ARG A 246 -54.24 -60.76 20.03
CA ARG A 246 -55.46 -61.37 20.58
C ARG A 246 -55.08 -62.16 21.84
N GLY A 247 -55.30 -61.58 23.02
CA GLY A 247 -55.69 -62.33 24.23
C GLY A 247 -57.21 -62.19 24.36
N GLY A 248 -58.04 -63.20 24.56
CA GLY A 248 -57.88 -64.39 25.40
C GLY A 248 -58.64 -64.14 26.70
N GLU A 249 -59.91 -64.57 26.80
CA GLU A 249 -60.43 -65.39 27.93
C GLU A 249 -61.95 -65.69 27.90
N SER A 250 -62.22 -66.97 28.16
CA SER A 250 -63.33 -67.63 28.88
C SER A 250 -64.75 -67.03 28.96
N LEU A 251 -65.73 -67.84 28.51
CA LEU A 251 -67.06 -68.02 29.13
C LEU A 251 -67.38 -69.53 28.97
N GLY A 252 -67.57 -70.35 30.00
CA GLY A 252 -68.24 -70.07 31.25
C GLY A 252 -69.64 -70.68 31.19
N THR A 253 -69.74 -71.95 31.55
CA THR A 253 -70.96 -72.77 31.69
C THR A 253 -72.07 -72.07 32.48
N ARG A 254 -73.31 -72.00 31.95
CA ARG A 254 -74.53 -72.03 32.80
C ARG A 254 -75.79 -72.47 32.05
N ARG A 255 -76.52 -73.37 32.73
CA ARG A 255 -77.78 -74.06 32.42
C ARG A 255 -79.03 -73.18 32.64
N THR A 256 -80.19 -73.74 32.23
CA THR A 256 -81.60 -73.44 32.55
C THR A 256 -82.25 -72.36 31.67
N LYS A 257 -83.45 -72.53 31.10
CA LYS A 257 -84.62 -73.37 31.42
C LYS A 257 -85.19 -74.01 30.16
#